data_AF-A0A2D6EV06-F1
#
_entry.id   AF-A0A2D6EV06-F1
#
_cell.length_a   1.000
_cell.length_b   1.000
_cell.length_c   1.000
_cell.angle_alpha   90.00
_cell.angle_beta   90.00
_cell.angle_gamma   90.00
#
_symmetry.space_group_name_H-M   'P 1'
#
loop_
_entity.id
_entity.type
_entity.pdbx_description
1 polymer ?
#
loop_
_entity_poly.entity_id
_entity_poly.type
_entity_poly.pdbx_seq_one_letter_code
_entity_poly.pdbx_strand_id
1 'polypeptide(L)'
;MRILLFLCLFGCTLTGNVAEPLIPTEENLPMEAYFCPREDCLGVLQRFVNGSCAIYNSPKFQPLTLVTKDDRTSGLMHNKFCVFDGVVATGSMNPTTSNMRQANNILVIHSNYVSKLYEHELGELFAGEFGKGMPVQNPVIMLNNHTVKIRFCPEDNCKHAVLEALKKANASILYALSLITDEDVVAMLEQKAQKIRVYGVHGEWGGRASKAERLPNTKRRKVHHKFFVIDGEWVVAGSANPSNAGYRKNDENVVIIHNPLLAKEYAAEVDYWHSLVT
;
A
#
# COMPACT_ATOMS: atom_id res chain seq x y z
N MET A 1 -47.59 40.76 31.66
CA MET A 1 -46.80 40.12 32.73
C MET A 1 -45.92 39.05 32.06
N ARG A 2 -44.66 39.37 31.74
CA ARG A 2 -43.69 38.44 31.13
C ARG A 2 -42.94 37.74 32.26
N ILE A 3 -43.08 36.42 32.36
CA ILE A 3 -42.30 35.58 33.28
C ILE A 3 -41.01 35.20 32.55
N LEU A 4 -39.87 35.73 33.01
CA LEU A 4 -38.54 35.23 32.63
C LEU A 4 -38.30 33.92 33.39
N LEU A 5 -38.23 32.79 32.70
CA LEU A 5 -37.69 31.55 33.23
C LEU A 5 -36.15 31.60 33.10
N PHE A 6 -35.45 31.72 34.22
CA PHE A 6 -34.01 31.49 34.28
C PHE A 6 -33.76 29.97 34.41
N LEU A 7 -33.41 29.31 33.30
CA LEU A 7 -32.85 27.95 33.34
C LEU A 7 -31.35 28.05 33.64
N CYS A 8 -30.94 27.73 34.87
CA CYS A 8 -29.54 27.44 35.17
C CYS A 8 -29.21 26.03 34.64
N LEU A 9 -28.56 25.97 33.47
CA LEU A 9 -27.93 24.74 32.98
C LEU A 9 -26.60 24.57 33.72
N PHE A 10 -26.56 23.66 34.69
CA PHE A 10 -25.30 23.19 35.26
C PHE A 10 -24.53 22.45 34.18
N GLY A 11 -23.41 23.04 33.74
CA GLY A 11 -22.46 22.40 32.84
C GLY A 11 -21.83 21.19 33.54
N CYS A 12 -22.13 19.99 33.05
CA CYS A 12 -21.42 18.79 33.43
C CYS A 12 -20.10 18.76 32.63
N THR A 13 -19.00 19.18 33.24
CA THR A 13 -17.67 18.97 32.67
C THR A 13 -17.30 17.49 32.83
N LEU A 14 -17.52 16.70 31.78
CA LEU A 14 -16.91 15.40 31.61
C LEU A 14 -15.41 15.60 31.36
N THR A 15 -14.62 15.71 32.43
CA THR A 15 -13.17 15.47 32.38
C THR A 15 -12.95 13.96 32.46
N GLY A 16 -13.42 13.23 31.45
CA GLY A 16 -12.96 11.86 31.23
C GLY A 16 -11.66 11.95 30.46
N ASN A 17 -10.54 11.51 31.05
CA ASN A 17 -9.35 11.20 30.28
C ASN A 17 -9.77 10.19 29.21
N VAL A 18 -9.87 10.63 27.95
CA VAL A 18 -10.00 9.72 26.82
C VAL A 18 -8.68 8.98 26.78
N ALA A 19 -8.65 7.75 27.29
CA ALA A 19 -7.49 6.88 27.14
C ALA A 19 -7.20 6.80 25.64
N GLU A 20 -5.99 7.16 25.23
CA GLU A 20 -5.59 6.98 23.84
C GLU A 20 -5.80 5.50 23.48
N PRO A 21 -6.44 5.19 22.34
CA PRO A 21 -6.68 3.82 21.95
C PRO A 21 -5.34 3.07 21.90
N LEU A 22 -5.25 1.98 22.65
CA LEU A 22 -4.07 1.12 22.70
C LEU A 22 -3.75 0.62 21.29
N ILE A 23 -2.53 0.87 20.82
CA ILE A 23 -2.05 0.37 19.54
C ILE A 23 -1.82 -1.14 19.67
N PRO A 24 -2.49 -1.99 18.86
CA PRO A 24 -2.27 -3.43 18.89
C PRO A 24 -0.80 -3.78 18.65
N THR A 25 -0.26 -4.72 19.43
CA THR A 25 1.15 -5.10 19.38
C THR A 25 1.32 -6.61 19.24
N GLU A 26 2.19 -7.05 18.33
CA GLU A 26 2.64 -8.44 18.16
C GLU A 26 4.17 -8.47 18.06
N GLU A 27 4.80 -9.57 18.49
CA GLU A 27 6.25 -9.72 18.51
C GLU A 27 6.69 -11.09 17.98
N ASN A 28 7.94 -11.18 17.55
CA ASN A 28 8.59 -12.37 17.00
C ASN A 28 7.92 -12.95 15.74
N LEU A 29 7.33 -12.08 14.90
CA LEU A 29 6.66 -12.48 13.66
C LEU A 29 7.31 -11.83 12.43
N PRO A 30 7.63 -12.58 11.37
CA PRO A 30 8.41 -12.03 10.26
C PRO A 30 7.60 -11.10 9.34
N MET A 31 8.33 -10.20 8.70
CA MET A 31 7.91 -9.48 7.49
C MET A 31 8.94 -9.78 6.40
N GLU A 32 8.49 -10.21 5.22
CA GLU A 32 9.34 -10.68 4.13
C GLU A 32 8.99 -9.97 2.83
N ALA A 33 10.00 -9.55 2.06
CA ALA A 33 9.83 -9.02 0.71
C ALA A 33 10.39 -9.99 -0.32
N TYR A 34 9.67 -10.13 -1.43
CA TYR A 34 10.07 -10.95 -2.56
C TYR A 34 9.99 -10.14 -3.85
N PHE A 35 11.02 -10.20 -4.68
CA PHE A 35 11.20 -9.41 -5.89
C PHE A 35 11.29 -10.29 -7.14
N CYS A 36 10.18 -10.40 -7.86
CA CYS A 36 10.09 -11.13 -9.12
C CYS A 36 10.72 -10.29 -10.25
N PRO A 37 11.16 -10.91 -11.36
CA PRO A 37 11.21 -12.35 -11.61
C PRO A 37 12.48 -13.01 -11.05
N ARG A 38 13.28 -12.30 -10.25
CA ARG A 38 14.54 -12.84 -9.69
C ARG A 38 14.28 -13.87 -8.58
N GLU A 39 13.14 -13.78 -7.93
CA GLU A 39 12.69 -14.70 -6.89
C GLU A 39 11.38 -15.44 -7.27
N ASP A 40 11.10 -16.56 -6.60
CA ASP A 40 9.93 -17.41 -6.86
C ASP A 40 8.65 -16.85 -6.22
N CYS A 41 8.16 -15.76 -6.78
CA CYS A 41 6.92 -15.13 -6.33
C CYS A 41 5.67 -16.00 -6.55
N LEU A 42 5.66 -16.89 -7.56
CA LEU A 42 4.52 -17.79 -7.74
C LEU A 42 4.48 -18.83 -6.62
N GLY A 43 5.64 -19.39 -6.24
CA GLY A 43 5.77 -20.25 -5.07
C GLY A 43 5.34 -19.56 -3.77
N VAL A 44 5.63 -18.26 -3.61
CA VAL A 44 5.12 -17.46 -2.47
C VAL A 44 3.60 -17.40 -2.48
N LEU A 45 2.96 -17.06 -3.61
CA LEU A 45 1.50 -17.02 -3.71
C LEU A 45 0.86 -18.41 -3.49
N GLN A 46 1.50 -19.48 -3.94
CA GLN A 46 1.02 -20.86 -3.73
C GLN A 46 0.88 -21.24 -2.25
N ARG A 47 1.60 -20.57 -1.32
CA ARG A 47 1.40 -20.75 0.13
C ARG A 47 -0.01 -20.34 0.58
N PHE A 48 -0.68 -19.49 -0.19
CA PHE A 48 -2.02 -18.96 0.08
C PHE A 48 -3.11 -19.67 -0.74
N VAL A 49 -2.82 -20.82 -1.35
CA VAL A 49 -3.81 -21.56 -2.16
C VAL A 49 -5.05 -21.97 -1.37
N ASN A 50 -4.94 -22.15 -0.05
CA ASN A 50 -6.06 -22.44 0.84
C ASN A 50 -6.68 -21.19 1.50
N GLY A 51 -6.21 -20.00 1.11
CA GLY A 51 -6.63 -18.72 1.66
C GLY A 51 -7.79 -18.06 0.92
N SER A 52 -8.13 -16.88 1.41
CA SER A 52 -9.07 -15.96 0.79
C SER A 52 -8.31 -14.80 0.16
N CYS A 53 -8.59 -14.50 -1.11
CA CYS A 53 -7.80 -13.53 -1.87
C CYS A 53 -8.67 -12.55 -2.66
N ALA A 54 -8.17 -11.33 -2.77
CA ALA A 54 -8.61 -10.30 -3.69
C ALA A 54 -7.47 -10.01 -4.68
N ILE A 55 -7.54 -10.62 -5.86
CA ILE A 55 -6.49 -10.51 -6.87
C ILE A 55 -7.09 -10.12 -8.21
N TYR A 56 -6.70 -8.96 -8.70
CA TYR A 56 -6.97 -8.54 -10.07
C TYR A 56 -6.25 -9.44 -11.07
N ASN A 57 -7.02 -10.09 -11.94
CA ASN A 57 -6.52 -10.92 -13.05
C ASN A 57 -5.52 -12.02 -12.59
N SER A 58 -6.06 -13.16 -12.13
CA SER A 58 -5.31 -14.25 -11.50
C SER A 58 -5.27 -15.60 -12.26
N PRO A 59 -5.20 -15.68 -13.59
CA PRO A 59 -5.32 -16.94 -14.33
C PRO A 59 -4.23 -17.97 -14.00
N LYS A 60 -3.09 -17.56 -13.41
CA LYS A 60 -2.00 -18.47 -12.99
C LYS A 60 -2.05 -18.90 -11.53
N PHE A 61 -2.98 -18.35 -10.74
CA PHE A 61 -3.12 -18.65 -9.32
C PHE A 61 -4.59 -18.69 -8.93
N GLN A 62 -5.04 -19.85 -8.46
CA GLN A 62 -6.44 -20.10 -8.11
C GLN A 62 -6.48 -20.49 -6.63
N PRO A 63 -6.71 -19.52 -5.72
CA PRO A 63 -6.88 -19.82 -4.30
C PRO A 63 -8.27 -20.42 -4.03
N LEU A 64 -8.46 -20.95 -2.83
CA LEU A 64 -9.70 -21.55 -2.37
C LEU A 64 -10.87 -20.59 -2.50
N THR A 65 -10.67 -19.34 -2.09
CA THR A 65 -11.67 -18.28 -2.25
C THR A 65 -11.03 -17.08 -2.96
N LEU A 66 -11.64 -16.66 -4.07
CA LEU A 66 -11.19 -15.54 -4.87
C LEU A 66 -12.33 -14.58 -5.15
N VAL A 67 -12.18 -13.31 -4.77
CA VAL A 67 -13.05 -12.24 -5.26
C VAL A 67 -12.46 -11.64 -6.53
N THR A 68 -13.32 -11.44 -7.53
CA THR A 68 -13.02 -10.70 -8.76
C THR A 68 -14.19 -9.77 -9.07
N LYS A 69 -13.94 -8.74 -9.87
CA LYS A 69 -14.96 -7.80 -10.33
C LYS A 69 -14.90 -7.66 -11.85
N ASP A 70 -16.04 -7.41 -12.47
CA ASP A 70 -16.13 -7.08 -13.90
C ASP A 70 -15.57 -5.66 -14.19
N ASP A 71 -14.61 -5.60 -15.10
CA ASP A 71 -13.89 -4.39 -15.51
C ASP A 71 -14.75 -3.39 -16.30
N ARG A 72 -16.01 -3.73 -16.64
CA ARG A 72 -16.95 -2.82 -17.34
C ARG A 72 -17.48 -1.68 -16.46
N THR A 73 -17.22 -1.71 -15.16
CA THR A 73 -17.62 -0.66 -14.22
C THR A 73 -16.61 0.49 -14.18
N SER A 74 -16.99 1.62 -13.57
CA SER A 74 -16.09 2.78 -13.53
C SER A 74 -14.80 2.51 -12.73
N GLY A 75 -14.81 1.71 -11.65
CA GLY A 75 -13.62 1.38 -10.86
C GLY A 75 -13.29 -0.11 -10.86
N LEU A 76 -12.00 -0.46 -10.88
CA LEU A 76 -11.53 -1.85 -10.84
C LEU A 76 -11.44 -2.36 -9.40
N MET A 77 -11.71 -3.66 -9.17
CA MET A 77 -11.19 -4.34 -7.98
C MET A 77 -9.72 -4.67 -8.26
N HIS A 78 -8.83 -3.75 -7.91
CA HIS A 78 -7.43 -3.79 -8.30
C HIS A 78 -6.50 -4.18 -7.14
N ASN A 79 -7.04 -4.79 -6.10
CA ASN A 79 -6.24 -5.42 -5.05
C ASN A 79 -5.41 -6.61 -5.59
N LYS A 80 -4.32 -6.95 -4.89
CA LYS A 80 -3.47 -8.13 -5.12
C LYS A 80 -3.02 -8.70 -3.78
N PHE A 81 -3.98 -9.11 -2.96
CA PHE A 81 -3.67 -9.66 -1.64
C PHE A 81 -4.38 -10.99 -1.37
N CYS A 82 -3.81 -11.74 -0.45
CA CYS A 82 -4.35 -12.97 0.12
C CYS A 82 -4.18 -12.99 1.62
N VAL A 83 -5.12 -13.62 2.31
CA VAL A 83 -5.04 -13.90 3.74
C VAL A 83 -5.20 -15.40 3.98
N PHE A 84 -4.30 -15.97 4.78
CA PHE A 84 -4.38 -17.36 5.24
C PHE A 84 -3.61 -17.53 6.55
N ASP A 85 -4.24 -18.16 7.55
CA ASP A 85 -3.60 -18.56 8.81
C ASP A 85 -2.81 -17.46 9.54
N GLY A 86 -3.41 -16.27 9.70
CA GLY A 86 -2.75 -15.13 10.36
C GLY A 86 -1.61 -14.50 9.56
N VAL A 87 -1.52 -14.80 8.25
CA VAL A 87 -0.53 -14.24 7.33
C VAL A 87 -1.24 -13.53 6.19
N VAL A 88 -0.66 -12.40 5.77
CA VAL A 88 -1.09 -11.64 4.58
C VAL A 88 0.03 -11.64 3.54
N ALA A 89 -0.31 -11.90 2.28
CA ALA A 89 0.52 -11.50 1.15
C ALA A 89 -0.16 -10.34 0.42
N THR A 90 0.57 -9.27 0.11
CA THR A 90 0.11 -8.15 -0.74
C THR A 90 1.24 -7.66 -1.63
N GLY A 91 0.98 -6.72 -2.53
CA GLY A 91 2.03 -6.07 -3.32
C GLY A 91 1.56 -5.67 -4.71
N SER A 92 2.50 -5.66 -5.67
CA SER A 92 2.25 -5.14 -7.01
C SER A 92 1.81 -6.20 -8.03
N MET A 93 1.93 -7.48 -7.68
CA MET A 93 1.92 -8.61 -8.61
C MET A 93 0.51 -9.08 -8.97
N ASN A 94 0.18 -9.05 -10.26
CA ASN A 94 -0.95 -9.81 -10.80
C ASN A 94 -0.43 -11.16 -11.32
N PRO A 95 -0.98 -12.32 -10.93
CA PRO A 95 -0.49 -13.62 -11.39
C PRO A 95 -0.98 -13.95 -12.82
N THR A 96 -0.46 -13.19 -13.79
CA THR A 96 -0.62 -13.42 -15.24
C THR A 96 0.72 -13.71 -15.90
N THR A 97 0.71 -14.40 -17.05
CA THR A 97 1.95 -14.72 -17.79
C THR A 97 2.76 -13.48 -18.15
N SER A 98 2.10 -12.37 -18.53
CA SER A 98 2.78 -11.14 -18.92
C SER A 98 3.37 -10.40 -17.72
N ASN A 99 2.64 -10.35 -16.60
CA ASN A 99 3.07 -9.64 -15.40
C ASN A 99 4.19 -10.38 -14.66
N MET A 100 4.16 -11.72 -14.65
CA MET A 100 5.23 -12.56 -14.11
C MET A 100 6.59 -12.38 -14.81
N ARG A 101 6.62 -11.83 -16.03
CA ARG A 101 7.86 -11.49 -16.75
C ARG A 101 8.40 -10.09 -16.42
N GLN A 102 7.67 -9.31 -15.63
CA GLN A 102 8.03 -7.95 -15.22
C GLN A 102 8.49 -7.94 -13.76
N ALA A 103 9.24 -6.91 -13.39
CA ALA A 103 9.68 -6.78 -12.01
C ALA A 103 8.50 -6.46 -11.08
N ASN A 104 8.24 -7.30 -10.08
CA ASN A 104 7.13 -7.12 -9.14
C ASN A 104 7.59 -7.37 -7.71
N ASN A 105 6.85 -6.85 -6.73
CA ASN A 105 7.08 -7.22 -5.34
C ASN A 105 5.86 -7.94 -4.75
N ILE A 106 6.15 -8.88 -3.83
CA ILE A 106 5.22 -9.41 -2.85
C ILE A 106 5.77 -9.10 -1.46
N LEU A 107 4.93 -8.56 -0.61
CA LEU A 107 5.17 -8.35 0.81
C LEU A 107 4.35 -9.37 1.59
N VAL A 108 5.00 -10.19 2.40
CA VAL A 108 4.37 -11.14 3.31
C VAL A 108 4.49 -10.63 4.75
N ILE A 109 3.37 -10.55 5.45
CA ILE A 109 3.28 -10.03 6.82
C ILE A 109 2.62 -11.09 7.70
N HIS A 110 3.34 -11.60 8.69
CA HIS A 110 2.79 -12.47 9.71
C HIS A 110 2.26 -11.61 10.85
N SER A 111 0.94 -11.50 10.97
CA SER A 111 0.29 -10.71 12.03
C SER A 111 -1.21 -10.99 12.02
N ASN A 112 -1.74 -11.47 13.15
CA ASN A 112 -3.17 -11.71 13.26
C ASN A 112 -3.97 -10.41 13.19
N TYR A 113 -3.41 -9.30 13.69
CA TYR A 113 -4.06 -8.00 13.59
C TYR A 113 -4.12 -7.50 12.15
N VAL A 114 -3.01 -7.59 11.41
CA VAL A 114 -3.00 -7.20 9.98
C VAL A 114 -3.94 -8.10 9.18
N SER A 115 -3.90 -9.43 9.39
CA SER A 115 -4.82 -10.36 8.74
C SER A 115 -6.29 -10.00 8.96
N LYS A 116 -6.69 -9.65 10.19
CA LYS A 116 -8.06 -9.22 10.48
C LYS A 116 -8.49 -7.97 9.72
N LEU A 117 -7.57 -7.02 9.51
CA LEU A 117 -7.87 -5.83 8.70
C LEU A 117 -8.13 -6.19 7.23
N TYR A 118 -7.33 -7.10 6.66
CA TYR A 118 -7.53 -7.58 5.29
C TYR A 118 -8.73 -8.53 5.15
N GLU A 119 -9.07 -9.31 6.18
CA GLU A 119 -10.28 -10.13 6.22
C GLU A 119 -11.55 -9.28 6.26
N HIS A 120 -11.51 -8.13 6.95
CA HIS A 120 -12.61 -7.16 6.94
C HIS A 120 -12.86 -6.62 5.53
N GLU A 121 -11.82 -6.14 4.86
CA GLU A 121 -11.87 -5.71 3.45
C GLU A 121 -12.39 -6.84 2.54
N LEU A 122 -11.90 -8.08 2.71
CA LEU A 122 -12.42 -9.22 1.95
C LEU A 122 -13.92 -9.41 2.15
N GLY A 123 -14.42 -9.24 3.37
CA GLY A 123 -15.85 -9.33 3.68
C GLY A 123 -16.69 -8.35 2.86
N GLU A 124 -16.24 -7.10 2.74
CA GLU A 124 -16.90 -6.07 1.93
C GLU A 124 -16.87 -6.43 0.44
N LEU A 125 -15.69 -6.83 -0.07
CA LEU A 125 -15.53 -7.23 -1.48
C LEU A 125 -16.40 -8.45 -1.83
N PHE A 126 -16.49 -9.45 -0.94
CA PHE A 126 -17.36 -10.62 -1.14
C PHE A 126 -18.84 -10.28 -1.06
N ALA A 127 -19.22 -9.25 -0.29
CA ALA A 127 -20.58 -8.70 -0.28
C ALA A 127 -20.91 -7.86 -1.53
N GLY A 128 -19.94 -7.65 -2.42
CA GLY A 128 -20.09 -6.85 -3.63
C GLY A 128 -19.98 -5.34 -3.39
N GLU A 129 -19.42 -4.94 -2.25
CA GLU A 129 -19.12 -3.55 -1.94
C GLU A 129 -17.75 -3.19 -2.53
N PHE A 130 -17.77 -2.49 -3.67
CA PHE A 130 -16.57 -2.07 -4.38
C PHE A 130 -16.52 -0.55 -4.50
N GLY A 131 -15.36 0.02 -4.22
CA GLY A 131 -15.05 1.46 -4.23
C GLY A 131 -15.70 2.22 -3.08
N LYS A 132 -16.20 1.49 -2.08
CA LYS A 132 -16.95 1.95 -0.91
C LYS A 132 -16.87 0.85 0.15
N GLY A 133 -17.21 1.22 1.37
CA GLY A 133 -17.02 0.35 2.51
C GLY A 133 -16.90 1.16 3.78
N MET A 134 -16.49 0.49 4.85
CA MET A 134 -16.20 1.12 6.12
C MET A 134 -14.70 1.36 6.26
N PRO A 135 -14.27 2.63 6.44
CA PRO A 135 -12.86 2.93 6.64
C PRO A 135 -12.24 2.08 7.75
N VAL A 136 -11.01 1.61 7.50
CA VAL A 136 -10.32 0.69 8.39
C VAL A 136 -10.21 1.28 9.80
N GLN A 137 -10.66 0.51 10.79
CA GLN A 137 -10.56 0.88 12.20
C GLN A 137 -9.19 0.48 12.75
N ASN A 138 -8.53 1.37 13.50
CA ASN A 138 -7.19 1.14 14.07
C ASN A 138 -6.16 0.65 13.03
N PRO A 139 -5.86 1.46 11.99
CA PRO A 139 -4.99 1.07 10.87
C PRO A 139 -3.54 0.78 11.27
N VAL A 140 -3.14 1.07 12.51
CA VAL A 140 -1.75 1.05 12.97
C VAL A 140 -1.55 -0.11 13.92
N ILE A 141 -0.57 -0.97 13.61
CA ILE A 141 -0.12 -2.11 14.41
C ILE A 141 1.37 -1.90 14.73
N MET A 142 1.79 -2.27 15.93
CA MET A 142 3.21 -2.43 16.27
C MET A 142 3.59 -3.91 16.11
N LEU A 143 4.47 -4.21 15.16
CA LEU A 143 4.95 -5.56 14.88
C LEU A 143 6.46 -5.61 15.10
N ASN A 144 6.94 -6.37 16.08
CA ASN A 144 8.37 -6.37 16.48
C ASN A 144 8.92 -4.96 16.75
N ASN A 145 8.14 -4.10 17.43
CA ASN A 145 8.46 -2.70 17.67
C ASN A 145 8.58 -1.83 16.38
N HIS A 146 8.11 -2.34 15.24
CA HIS A 146 8.01 -1.61 13.98
C HIS A 146 6.57 -1.21 13.72
N THR A 147 6.34 0.03 13.29
CA THR A 147 4.99 0.48 12.94
C THR A 147 4.58 -0.06 11.57
N VAL A 148 3.42 -0.69 11.49
CA VAL A 148 2.76 -1.13 10.25
C VAL A 148 1.43 -0.42 10.14
N LYS A 149 1.21 0.31 9.05
CA LYS A 149 -0.04 1.02 8.78
C LYS A 149 -0.71 0.52 7.51
N ILE A 150 -1.95 0.08 7.62
CA ILE A 150 -2.77 -0.44 6.51
C ILE A 150 -3.81 0.59 6.08
N ARG A 151 -4.04 0.68 4.77
CA ARG A 151 -5.03 1.56 4.13
C ARG A 151 -5.64 0.88 2.91
N PHE A 152 -6.96 0.93 2.77
CA PHE A 152 -7.70 0.51 1.60
C PHE A 152 -8.26 1.74 0.85
N CYS A 153 -8.04 1.78 -0.46
CA CYS A 153 -8.47 2.88 -1.31
C CYS A 153 -9.77 2.47 -2.02
N PRO A 154 -10.70 3.40 -2.25
CA PRO A 154 -10.55 4.85 -2.12
C PRO A 154 -10.88 5.43 -0.73
N GLU A 155 -11.45 4.65 0.17
CA GLU A 155 -12.08 5.12 1.41
C GLU A 155 -11.14 5.56 2.53
N ASP A 156 -9.93 5.00 2.62
CA ASP A 156 -8.99 5.35 3.70
C ASP A 156 -8.05 6.52 3.36
N ASN A 157 -8.41 7.33 2.37
CA ASN A 157 -7.66 8.53 1.98
C ASN A 157 -6.16 8.25 1.68
N CYS A 158 -5.91 7.18 0.92
CA CYS A 158 -4.57 6.66 0.61
C CYS A 158 -3.58 7.73 0.13
N LYS A 159 -4.02 8.62 -0.77
CA LYS A 159 -3.18 9.72 -1.29
C LYS A 159 -2.59 10.56 -0.16
N HIS A 160 -3.42 10.94 0.81
CA HIS A 160 -2.97 11.75 1.95
C HIS A 160 -1.95 10.99 2.79
N ALA A 161 -2.19 9.71 3.07
CA ALA A 161 -1.25 8.88 3.84
C ALA A 161 0.12 8.76 3.15
N VAL A 162 0.16 8.58 1.83
CA VAL A 162 1.40 8.54 1.04
C VAL A 162 2.12 9.89 1.07
N LEU A 163 1.40 11.01 0.85
CA LEU A 163 2.00 12.34 0.89
C LEU A 163 2.56 12.69 2.27
N GLU A 164 1.89 12.31 3.36
CA GLU A 164 2.40 12.50 4.72
C GLU A 164 3.67 11.69 5.00
N ALA A 165 3.76 10.47 4.47
CA ALA A 165 5.00 9.68 4.57
C ALA A 165 6.14 10.36 3.80
N LEU A 166 5.93 10.72 2.54
CA LEU A 166 6.93 11.39 1.68
C LEU A 166 7.37 12.74 2.27
N LYS A 167 6.44 13.51 2.83
CA LYS A 167 6.71 14.81 3.44
C LYS A 167 7.66 14.72 4.64
N LYS A 168 7.68 13.60 5.36
CA LYS A 168 8.56 13.37 6.51
C LYS A 168 10.00 13.03 6.13
N ALA A 169 10.29 12.73 4.86
CA ALA A 169 11.63 12.36 4.40
C ALA A 169 12.69 13.45 4.67
N ASN A 170 13.83 13.06 5.21
CA ASN A 170 14.93 13.96 5.61
C ASN A 170 16.26 13.67 4.91
N ALA A 171 16.46 12.46 4.36
CA ALA A 171 17.74 12.05 3.77
C ALA A 171 17.58 11.51 2.35
N SER A 172 16.56 10.68 2.09
CA SER A 172 16.34 10.15 0.74
C SER A 172 14.93 9.65 0.48
N ILE A 173 14.51 9.68 -0.79
CA ILE A 173 13.35 8.96 -1.30
C ILE A 173 13.78 8.15 -2.52
N LEU A 174 13.73 6.83 -2.41
CA LEU A 174 13.91 5.91 -3.52
C LEU A 174 12.54 5.43 -4.01
N TYR A 175 12.38 5.18 -5.31
CA TYR A 175 11.11 4.70 -5.85
C TYR A 175 11.28 3.67 -6.96
N ALA A 176 10.33 2.74 -7.04
CA ALA A 176 10.11 1.89 -8.20
C ALA A 176 8.61 1.85 -8.51
N LEU A 177 8.23 2.47 -9.64
CA LEU A 177 6.82 2.76 -9.94
C LEU A 177 6.44 2.31 -11.36
N SER A 178 5.42 1.47 -11.51
CA SER A 178 4.93 1.07 -12.82
C SER A 178 4.31 2.25 -13.58
N LEU A 179 3.66 3.15 -12.86
CA LEU A 179 2.99 4.34 -13.37
C LEU A 179 2.92 5.40 -12.26
N ILE A 180 3.13 6.66 -12.64
CA ILE A 180 2.84 7.82 -11.79
C ILE A 180 2.13 8.88 -12.64
N THR A 181 0.96 9.33 -12.21
CA THR A 181 0.19 10.40 -12.88
C THR A 181 -0.37 11.43 -11.91
N ASP A 182 -0.30 11.18 -10.60
CA ASP A 182 -0.76 12.12 -9.57
C ASP A 182 0.17 13.32 -9.44
N GLU A 183 -0.34 14.53 -9.69
CA GLU A 183 0.46 15.76 -9.66
C GLU A 183 1.02 16.09 -8.27
N ASP A 184 0.27 15.83 -7.20
CA ASP A 184 0.72 16.22 -5.86
C ASP A 184 1.89 15.34 -5.43
N VAL A 185 1.87 14.05 -5.79
CA VAL A 185 3.01 13.15 -5.55
C VAL A 185 4.21 13.56 -6.39
N VAL A 186 4.03 13.91 -7.67
CA VAL A 186 5.14 14.39 -8.52
C VAL A 186 5.75 15.67 -7.94
N ALA A 187 4.92 16.67 -7.61
CA ALA A 187 5.36 17.93 -7.03
C ALA A 187 6.09 17.74 -5.69
N MET A 188 5.62 16.82 -4.84
CA MET A 188 6.30 16.47 -3.59
C MET A 188 7.70 15.90 -3.85
N LEU A 189 7.85 14.99 -4.82
CA LEU A 189 9.14 14.40 -5.16
C LEU A 189 10.10 15.43 -5.77
N GLU A 190 9.62 16.27 -6.70
CA GLU A 190 10.38 17.39 -7.28
C GLU A 190 10.85 18.37 -6.18
N GLN A 191 9.97 18.73 -5.23
CA GLN A 191 10.32 19.60 -4.11
C GLN A 191 11.37 18.96 -3.20
N LYS A 192 11.22 17.67 -2.86
CA LYS A 192 12.17 16.95 -2.00
C LYS A 192 13.55 16.81 -2.66
N ALA A 193 13.59 16.62 -3.98
CA ALA A 193 14.83 16.50 -4.75
C ALA A 193 15.75 17.73 -4.63
N GLN A 194 15.21 18.89 -4.28
CA GLN A 194 16.00 20.12 -4.07
C GLN A 194 16.85 20.07 -2.80
N LYS A 195 16.55 19.16 -1.86
CA LYS A 195 17.17 19.10 -0.52
C LYS A 195 17.75 17.74 -0.19
N ILE A 196 17.14 16.67 -0.67
CA ILE A 196 17.48 15.30 -0.31
C ILE A 196 17.66 14.44 -1.57
N ARG A 197 18.30 13.30 -1.43
CA ARG A 197 18.52 12.38 -2.56
C ARG A 197 17.20 11.75 -2.99
N VAL A 198 16.77 11.99 -4.23
CA VAL A 198 15.57 11.36 -4.80
C VAL A 198 15.91 10.73 -6.14
N TYR A 199 15.68 9.43 -6.29
CA TYR A 199 15.95 8.69 -7.53
C TYR A 199 15.16 7.39 -7.59
N GLY A 200 15.07 6.80 -8.78
CA GLY A 200 14.34 5.56 -8.91
C GLY A 200 14.14 5.10 -10.34
N VAL A 201 13.26 4.13 -10.50
CA VAL A 201 12.93 3.54 -11.79
C VAL A 201 11.43 3.59 -12.04
N HIS A 202 11.05 3.65 -13.32
CA HIS A 202 9.65 3.60 -13.70
C HIS A 202 9.38 2.64 -14.86
N GLY A 203 8.14 2.17 -14.94
CA GLY A 203 7.69 1.20 -15.93
C GLY A 203 7.74 1.71 -17.36
N GLU A 204 8.17 0.84 -18.28
CA GLU A 204 8.14 1.05 -19.74
C GLU A 204 6.71 1.18 -20.29
N TRP A 205 5.73 0.56 -19.64
CA TRP A 205 4.35 0.43 -20.14
C TRP A 205 3.37 1.49 -19.64
N GLY A 206 3.81 2.44 -18.80
CA GLY A 206 2.97 3.55 -18.33
C GLY A 206 2.56 4.53 -19.44
N GLY A 207 3.16 4.43 -20.63
CA GLY A 207 2.84 5.23 -21.80
C GLY A 207 3.08 6.73 -21.61
N ARG A 208 2.56 7.53 -22.56
CA ARG A 208 2.68 9.01 -22.54
C ARG A 208 1.94 9.68 -21.38
N ALA A 209 1.04 8.96 -20.71
CA ALA A 209 0.27 9.50 -19.58
C ALA A 209 1.10 9.58 -18.30
N SER A 210 2.14 8.74 -18.17
CA SER A 210 3.04 8.76 -17.02
C SER A 210 3.82 10.07 -16.96
N LYS A 211 3.93 10.63 -15.76
CA LYS A 211 4.70 11.85 -15.45
C LYS A 211 6.09 11.52 -14.91
N ALA A 212 6.51 10.26 -15.02
CA ALA A 212 7.76 9.79 -14.45
C ALA A 212 9.00 10.51 -14.99
N GLU A 213 8.98 11.00 -16.22
CA GLU A 213 10.09 11.75 -16.84
C GLU A 213 10.37 13.10 -16.16
N ARG A 214 9.45 13.60 -15.33
CA ARG A 214 9.67 14.77 -14.45
C ARG A 214 10.44 14.42 -13.18
N LEU A 215 10.50 13.14 -12.82
CA LEU A 215 11.09 12.73 -11.56
C LEU A 215 12.63 12.82 -11.61
N PRO A 216 13.26 13.22 -10.49
CA PRO A 216 14.70 13.34 -10.39
C PRO A 216 15.38 11.98 -10.56
N ASN A 217 16.49 11.96 -11.32
CA ASN A 217 17.36 10.80 -11.53
C ASN A 217 16.58 9.49 -11.79
N THR A 218 15.55 9.59 -12.64
CA THR A 218 14.67 8.48 -13.00
C THR A 218 15.25 7.66 -14.16
N LYS A 219 15.00 6.35 -14.18
CA LYS A 219 15.32 5.49 -15.34
C LYS A 219 14.13 4.63 -15.74
N ARG A 220 13.87 4.55 -17.04
CA ARG A 220 12.81 3.70 -17.60
C ARG A 220 13.24 2.23 -17.66
N ARG A 221 12.42 1.32 -17.11
CA ARG A 221 12.70 -0.13 -16.98
C ARG A 221 11.45 -0.99 -17.10
N LYS A 222 11.65 -2.30 -17.27
CA LYS A 222 10.60 -3.34 -17.21
C LYS A 222 10.12 -3.65 -15.78
N VAL A 223 9.75 -2.61 -15.04
CA VAL A 223 9.27 -2.70 -13.65
C VAL A 223 7.76 -2.49 -13.56
N HIS A 224 7.11 -3.29 -12.74
CA HIS A 224 5.70 -3.21 -12.37
C HIS A 224 5.50 -2.95 -10.86
N HIS A 225 6.59 -2.71 -10.13
CA HIS A 225 6.60 -2.28 -8.73
C HIS A 225 5.76 -1.02 -8.48
N LYS A 226 5.37 -0.83 -7.22
CA LYS A 226 4.55 0.29 -6.75
C LYS A 226 4.95 0.63 -5.33
N PHE A 227 6.19 1.09 -5.17
CA PHE A 227 6.69 1.40 -3.84
C PHE A 227 7.63 2.60 -3.78
N PHE A 228 7.74 3.13 -2.57
CA PHE A 228 8.74 4.11 -2.14
C PHE A 228 9.53 3.55 -0.96
N VAL A 229 10.81 3.91 -0.89
CA VAL A 229 11.64 3.75 0.31
C VAL A 229 12.06 5.12 0.79
N ILE A 230 11.81 5.44 2.06
CA ILE A 230 12.04 6.76 2.63
C ILE A 230 13.08 6.62 3.73
N ASP A 231 14.15 7.41 3.61
CA ASP A 231 15.28 7.51 4.54
C ASP A 231 16.01 6.19 4.87
N GLY A 232 15.73 5.11 4.12
CA GLY A 232 16.24 3.77 4.42
C GLY A 232 15.57 3.11 5.63
N GLU A 233 14.44 3.66 6.10
CA GLU A 233 13.75 3.21 7.30
C GLU A 233 12.29 2.86 7.04
N TRP A 234 11.66 3.53 6.07
CA TRP A 234 10.24 3.35 5.76
C TRP A 234 10.02 2.78 4.37
N VAL A 235 9.03 1.91 4.24
CA VAL A 235 8.53 1.40 2.96
C VAL A 235 7.07 1.78 2.82
N VAL A 236 6.72 2.36 1.68
CA VAL A 236 5.34 2.51 1.22
C VAL A 236 5.16 1.55 0.05
N ALA A 237 4.31 0.54 0.18
CA ALA A 237 4.06 -0.46 -0.85
C ALA A 237 2.56 -0.79 -0.96
N GLY A 238 2.22 -1.79 -1.78
CA GLY A 238 0.84 -2.24 -2.00
C GLY A 238 0.51 -2.33 -3.49
N SER A 239 -0.78 -2.29 -3.80
CA SER A 239 -1.29 -2.44 -5.15
C SER A 239 -1.48 -1.12 -5.90
N ALA A 240 -1.61 -0.01 -5.17
CA ALA A 240 -1.94 1.29 -5.73
C ALA A 240 -0.74 1.94 -6.46
N ASN A 241 -0.95 2.33 -7.73
CA ASN A 241 -0.07 3.28 -8.40
C ASN A 241 -0.37 4.72 -7.92
N PRO A 242 0.65 5.61 -7.80
CA PRO A 242 0.45 7.04 -7.56
C PRO A 242 -0.32 7.75 -8.68
N SER A 243 -1.65 7.64 -8.64
CA SER A 243 -2.58 8.06 -9.68
C SER A 243 -3.96 8.34 -9.10
N ASN A 244 -4.76 9.15 -9.80
CA ASN A 244 -6.14 9.38 -9.38
C ASN A 244 -6.96 8.09 -9.35
N ALA A 245 -6.76 7.18 -10.31
CA ALA A 245 -7.46 5.89 -10.32
C ALA A 245 -7.08 5.02 -9.11
N GLY A 246 -5.78 4.87 -8.83
CA GLY A 246 -5.31 4.06 -7.70
C GLY A 246 -5.68 4.62 -6.33
N TYR A 247 -5.85 5.93 -6.19
CA TYR A 247 -6.18 6.52 -4.88
C TYR A 247 -7.66 6.83 -4.66
N ARG A 248 -8.45 7.02 -5.72
CA ARG A 248 -9.82 7.56 -5.62
C ARG A 248 -10.87 6.79 -6.41
N LYS A 249 -10.51 5.69 -7.08
CA LYS A 249 -11.42 4.99 -7.99
C LYS A 249 -11.41 3.47 -7.85
N ASN A 250 -10.23 2.88 -7.83
CA ASN A 250 -10.05 1.44 -7.75
C ASN A 250 -10.02 0.98 -6.29
N ASP A 251 -10.48 -0.25 -6.05
CA ASP A 251 -10.20 -0.97 -4.81
C ASP A 251 -8.72 -1.35 -4.83
N GLU A 252 -7.95 -0.79 -3.91
CA GLU A 252 -6.50 -0.96 -3.82
C GLU A 252 -6.08 -0.97 -2.36
N ASN A 253 -4.87 -1.39 -2.05
CA ASN A 253 -4.29 -1.22 -0.73
C ASN A 253 -2.94 -0.50 -0.76
N VAL A 254 -2.66 0.21 0.32
CA VAL A 254 -1.39 0.86 0.63
C VAL A 254 -0.95 0.41 2.02
N VAL A 255 0.30 -0.03 2.11
CA VAL A 255 0.95 -0.44 3.35
C VAL A 255 2.14 0.46 3.61
N ILE A 256 2.21 1.06 4.80
CA ILE A 256 3.31 1.95 5.23
C ILE A 256 3.99 1.34 6.45
N ILE A 257 5.25 0.94 6.30
CA ILE A 257 5.99 0.19 7.31
C ILE A 257 7.25 0.95 7.71
N HIS A 258 7.49 1.08 9.01
CA HIS A 258 8.77 1.49 9.57
C HIS A 258 9.61 0.29 9.95
N ASN A 259 10.44 -0.20 9.04
CA ASN A 259 11.34 -1.33 9.30
C ASN A 259 12.62 -1.14 8.47
N PRO A 260 13.74 -0.75 9.09
CA PRO A 260 14.99 -0.51 8.38
C PRO A 260 15.56 -1.73 7.63
N LEU A 261 15.31 -2.95 8.12
CA LEU A 261 15.77 -4.17 7.44
C LEU A 261 14.98 -4.38 6.14
N LEU A 262 13.65 -4.27 6.22
CA LEU A 262 12.78 -4.35 5.04
C LEU A 262 13.09 -3.21 4.06
N ALA A 263 13.26 -1.99 4.56
CA ALA A 263 13.60 -0.82 3.73
C ALA A 263 14.93 -1.01 2.99
N LYS A 264 15.93 -1.66 3.60
CA LYS A 264 17.19 -2.02 2.95
C LYS A 264 16.98 -2.97 1.77
N GLU A 265 16.11 -3.97 1.89
CA GLU A 265 15.80 -4.90 0.80
C GLU A 265 15.12 -4.19 -0.39
N TYR A 266 14.09 -3.38 -0.11
CA TYR A 266 13.43 -2.58 -1.14
C TYR A 266 14.38 -1.55 -1.80
N ALA A 267 15.30 -0.96 -1.03
CA ALA A 267 16.32 -0.05 -1.58
C ALA A 267 17.28 -0.79 -2.53
N ALA A 268 17.71 -2.00 -2.15
CA ALA A 268 18.56 -2.83 -3.00
C ALA A 268 17.87 -3.20 -4.33
N GLU A 269 16.54 -3.41 -4.33
CA GLU A 269 15.78 -3.62 -5.56
C GLU A 269 15.81 -2.37 -6.48
N VAL A 270 15.62 -1.17 -5.90
CA VAL A 270 15.72 0.08 -6.67
C VAL A 270 17.12 0.24 -7.26
N ASP A 271 18.15 0.03 -6.45
CA ASP A 271 19.55 0.15 -6.87
C ASP A 271 19.90 -0.83 -7.99
N TYR A 272 19.45 -2.09 -7.87
CA TYR A 272 19.63 -3.10 -8.91
C TYR A 272 19.09 -2.60 -10.26
N TRP A 273 17.80 -2.23 -10.33
CA TRP A 273 17.18 -1.77 -11.58
C TRP A 273 17.74 -0.42 -12.05
N HIS A 274 18.12 0.46 -11.14
CA HIS A 274 18.72 1.74 -11.51
C HIS A 274 20.12 1.55 -12.12
N SER A 275 20.92 0.63 -11.59
CA SER A 275 22.31 0.41 -11.99
C SER A 275 22.50 -0.21 -13.38
N LEU A 276 21.49 -0.91 -13.93
CA LEU A 276 21.63 -1.59 -15.22
C LEU A 276 22.07 -0.60 -16.34
N VAL A 277 22.96 -1.04 -17.23
CA VAL A 277 23.30 -0.24 -18.42
C VAL A 277 22.20 -0.46 -19.46
N THR A 278 21.75 0.62 -20.10
CA THR A 278 20.76 0.59 -21.20
C THR A 278 21.39 0.21 -22.51
#